data_AF-A0A852HF31-F1
#
_entry.id   AF-A0A852HF31-F1
#
_cell.length_a   1.000
_cell.length_b   1.000
_cell.length_c   1.000
_cell.angle_alpha   90.00
_cell.angle_beta   90.00
_cell.angle_gamma   90.00
#
_symmetry.space_group_name_H-M   'P 1'
#
loop_
_entity.id
_entity.type
_entity.pdbx_description
1 polymer ?
#
loop_
_entity_poly.entity_id
_entity_poly.type
_entity_poly.pdbx_seq_one_letter_code
_entity_poly.pdbx_strand_id
1 'polypeptide(L)' 'QDALEITGTFKQCKSKLVKEGFDPGVVRDRLFFRDEARRSYVPLSPDTFAAIRDMRLSL' A
#
# COMPACT_ATOMS: atom_id res chain seq x y z
N GLN A 1 2.18 3.51 -21.96
CA GLN A 1 3.23 4.31 -21.31
C GLN A 1 3.28 3.88 -19.85
N ASP A 2 4.21 2.98 -19.52
CA ASP A 2 4.51 2.57 -18.15
C ASP A 2 5.35 3.66 -17.50
N ALA A 3 4.69 4.57 -16.78
CA ALA A 3 5.35 5.62 -16.03
C ALA A 3 5.94 5.04 -14.75
N LEU A 4 7.03 4.30 -14.88
CA LEU A 4 7.90 3.88 -13.79
C LEU A 4 8.95 4.96 -13.56
N GLU A 5 8.51 6.21 -13.39
CA GLU A 5 9.38 7.34 -13.06
C GLU A 5 9.51 7.43 -11.53
N ILE A 6 10.33 6.57 -10.95
CA ILE A 6 10.80 6.76 -9.56
C ILE A 6 12.33 6.66 -9.55
N THR A 7 12.97 7.74 -10.01
CA THR A 7 14.34 8.08 -9.60
C THR A 7 14.34 8.96 -8.34
N GLY A 8 13.23 9.02 -7.62
CA GLY A 8 13.18 9.50 -6.24
C GLY A 8 13.59 8.37 -5.30
N THR A 9 14.68 8.54 -4.55
CA THR A 9 15.08 7.58 -3.51
C THR A 9 13.87 7.19 -2.65
N PHE A 10 13.59 5.88 -2.55
CA PHE A 10 12.49 5.20 -1.82
C PHE A 10 12.09 5.85 -0.46
N LYS A 11 13.01 6.56 0.19
CA LYS A 11 12.77 7.39 1.38
C LYS A 11 11.75 8.52 1.19
N GLN A 12 11.77 9.25 0.07
CA GLN A 12 10.85 10.37 -0.16
C GLN A 12 9.41 9.87 -0.38
N CYS A 13 9.26 8.79 -1.15
CA CYS A 13 7.97 8.14 -1.37
C CYS A 13 7.37 7.58 -0.06
N LYS A 14 8.19 6.91 0.77
CA LYS A 14 7.72 6.38 2.06
C LYS A 14 7.20 7.46 2.99
N SER A 15 7.86 8.62 3.07
CA SER A 15 7.40 9.72 3.94
C SER A 15 6.04 10.27 3.50
N LYS A 16 5.80 10.37 2.19
CA LYS A 16 4.51 10.81 1.65
C LYS A 16 3.40 9.78 1.91
N LEU A 17 3.67 8.49 1.65
CA LEU A 17 2.72 7.40 1.92
C LEU A 17 2.33 7.29 3.39
N VAL A 18 3.28 7.52 4.30
CA VAL A 18 3.00 7.58 5.75
C VAL A 18 2.08 8.74 6.09
N LYS A 19 2.28 9.92 5.48
CA LYS A 19 1.38 11.08 5.67
C LYS A 19 -0.01 10.84 5.09
N GLU A 20 -0.10 10.12 3.98
CA GLU A 20 -1.36 9.72 3.33
C GLU A 20 -2.03 8.51 4.01
N GLY A 21 -1.41 7.96 5.07
CA GLY A 21 -1.97 6.87 5.87
C GLY A 21 -2.06 5.52 5.14
N PHE A 22 -1.39 5.38 4.00
CA PHE A 22 -1.55 4.24 3.08
C PHE A 22 -3.01 4.00 2.67
N ASP A 23 -3.84 5.06 2.67
CA ASP A 23 -5.24 4.95 2.30
C ASP A 23 -5.36 4.77 0.77
N PRO A 24 -5.96 3.67 0.28
CA PRO A 24 -6.08 3.42 -1.17
C PRO A 24 -7.02 4.39 -1.89
N GLY A 25 -7.80 5.20 -1.17
CA GLY A 25 -8.60 6.30 -1.72
C GLY A 25 -7.82 7.61 -1.86
N VAL A 26 -6.72 7.78 -1.11
CA VAL A 26 -5.86 8.98 -1.15
C VAL A 26 -4.61 8.74 -2.00
N VAL A 27 -4.00 7.57 -1.85
CA VAL A 27 -2.80 7.18 -2.59
C VAL A 27 -3.18 6.81 -4.02
N ARG A 28 -2.63 7.54 -5.00
CA ARG A 28 -2.90 7.28 -6.43
C ARG A 28 -2.22 6.02 -6.94
N ASP A 29 -1.12 5.63 -6.30
CA ASP A 29 -0.35 4.46 -6.64
C ASP A 29 -1.02 3.18 -6.11
N ARG A 30 -0.87 2.08 -6.85
CA ARG A 30 -1.36 0.78 -6.41
C ARG A 30 -0.57 0.33 -5.18
N LEU A 31 -1.28 0.16 -4.06
CA LEU A 31 -0.73 -0.36 -2.83
C LEU A 31 -0.88 -1.88 -2.77
N PHE A 32 0.11 -2.55 -2.18
CA PHE A 32 0.13 -3.99 -1.99
C PHE A 32 0.60 -4.29 -0.57
N PHE A 33 0.06 -5.35 0.03
CA PHE A 33 0.53 -5.88 1.30
C PHE A 33 1.04 -7.31 1.12
N ARG A 34 1.92 -7.72 2.04
CA ARG A 34 2.47 -9.08 2.03
C ARG A 34 1.49 -10.00 2.73
N ASP A 35 1.00 -10.98 1.99
CA ASP A 35 0.20 -12.07 2.54
C ASP A 35 1.16 -13.23 2.82
N GLU A 36 1.46 -13.50 4.09
CA GLU A 36 2.38 -14.58 4.48
C GLU A 36 1.81 -15.97 4.14
N ALA A 37 0.49 -16.14 4.22
CA ALA A 37 -0.17 -17.40 3.92
C ALA A 37 0.01 -17.80 2.44
N ARG A 38 -0.05 -16.83 1.53
CA ARG A 38 0.14 -16.99 0.08
C ARG A 38 1.57 -16.73 -0.35
N ARG A 39 2.44 -16.30 0.57
CA ARG A 39 3.83 -15.85 0.32
C ARG A 39 3.91 -14.89 -0.87
N SER A 40 2.90 -14.03 -1.01
CA SER A 40 2.68 -13.22 -2.21
C SER A 40 2.26 -11.81 -1.82
N TYR A 41 2.50 -10.84 -2.72
CA TYR A 41 2.00 -9.48 -2.56
C TYR A 41 0.61 -9.38 -3.19
N VAL A 42 -0.37 -8.99 -2.39
CA VAL A 42 -1.77 -8.87 -2.80
C VAL A 42 -2.20 -7.39 -2.77
N PRO A 43 -3.07 -6.94 -3.69
CA PRO A 43 -3.47 -5.55 -3.76
C PRO A 43 -4.26 -5.13 -2.52
N LEU A 44 -3.90 -3.97 -1.98
CA LEU A 44 -4.59 -3.34 -0.86
C LEU A 44 -5.86 -2.65 -1.38
N SER A 45 -6.97 -3.37 -1.31
CA SER A 45 -8.29 -2.83 -1.65
C SER A 45 -8.88 -2.04 -0.47
N PRO A 46 -9.83 -1.11 -0.69
CA PRO A 46 -10.48 -0.36 0.39
C PRO A 46 -11.09 -1.24 1.48
N ASP A 47 -11.73 -2.36 1.12
CA ASP A 47 -12.25 -3.35 2.07
C ASP A 47 -11.16 -3.98 2.93
N THR A 48 -10.05 -4.39 2.31
CA THR A 48 -8.94 -5.01 3.02
C THR A 48 -8.22 -3.99 3.91
N PHE A 49 -8.07 -2.76 3.44
CA PHE A 49 -7.54 -1.65 4.23
C PHE A 49 -8.42 -1.38 5.46
N ALA A 50 -9.75 -1.35 5.29
CA ALA A 50 -10.67 -1.22 6.41
C ALA A 50 -10.54 -2.39 7.40
N ALA A 51 -10.40 -3.63 6.91
CA ALA A 51 -10.18 -4.80 7.76
C ALA A 51 -8.85 -4.76 8.53
N ILE A 52 -7.76 -4.29 7.91
CA ILE A 52 -6.46 -4.08 8.58
C ILE A 52 -6.57 -2.97 9.63
N ARG A 53 -7.24 -1.85 9.30
CA ARG A 53 -7.47 -0.73 10.21
C ARG A 53 -8.30 -1.13 11.43
N ASP A 54 -9.27 -2.02 11.23
CA ASP A 54 -10.12 -2.60 12.27
C ASP A 54 -9.44 -3.75 13.04
N MET A 55 -8.16 -4.05 12.74
CA MET A 55 -7.40 -5.19 13.29
C MET A 55 -8.04 -6.58 13.03
N ARG A 56 -8.96 -6.67 12.07
CA ARG A 56 -9.63 -7.91 11.68
C ARG A 56 -8.79 -8.74 10.71
N LEU A 57 -7.81 -8.13 10.06
CA LEU A 57 -6.85 -8.80 9.19
C LEU A 57 -5.44 -8.62 9.75
N SER A 58 -4.79 -9.74 10.09
CA SER A 58 -3.39 -9.76 10.49
C SER A 58 -2.50 -9.87 9.25
N LEU A 59 -1.49 -8.99 9.19
CA LEU A 59 -0.47 -8.94 8.15
C LEU A 59 0.79 -9.68 8.60
#